data_AF-A0A385STD5-F1
#
_entry.id   AF-A0A385STD5-F1
#
_cell.length_a   1.000
_cell.length_b   1.000
_cell.length_c   1.000
_cell.angle_alpha   90.00
_cell.angle_beta   90.00
_cell.angle_gamma   90.00
#
_symmetry.space_group_name_H-M   'P 1'
#
loop_
_entity.id
_entity.type
_entity.pdbx_description
1 polymer ?
#
loop_
_entity_poly.entity_id
_entity_poly.type
_entity_poly.pdbx_seq_one_letter_code
_entity_poly.pdbx_strand_id
1 'polypeptide(L)'
;MILTLTRSRPFKVILLLFVVFTLTRCKDKLPPGDPGNGGLLLPRGFEAVVVVDSLRGRARQLAVNDNGDIYVKSRFSKPDARNVVLRDTNGDGKADSIKEFGSYEKERTYGTAMRVHKGYLYLSSELTVYRYKLTPGKMVPEDSIETIVIDDHEHGSHEHIAKPICFDNNGHLYVPFGAPSNSCQIMNRTPQNPGQDPCPQLDLHGGVWRFDENKPRQTQKDGIKFATGIRSVVAMEWNPMDDNLYLVMHGRDDLLRLWPNLFSPWQSAVLPAEEFLKVTEGADFGWPYCYYDQLKEKKVLSPEYGGNGDSVGRCDQFQKPLMGFPGHWAPNDLYFYKGDQYPERYKQGAFIAFHGSTNRAPYPQSGYIIVFVPFKDNKPTGQWEVFADGFAGVDPVVDVSDAVYRPMGIAEGPDGSLYISDTEKGKIWRIMYKGDKAKFGAEDLADMEKRKQATNVRNPDPINDNLDKGKAVGGQKIYETYCATCHQKNGKGASGRFPPLINTEWVNGDKKRLIGIVLNGMEGNLEVNGETFVNAMPQHSFLSDEDVAKTLTYIRQNFGNKASAVETDEVTAVRKKLPKK
;
A
#
# COMPACT_ATOMS: atom_id res chain seq x y z
N MET A 1 27.57 27.94 79.82
CA MET A 1 27.91 26.75 79.03
C MET A 1 27.03 25.62 79.57
N ILE A 2 25.82 25.47 79.04
CA ILE A 2 25.41 24.41 78.10
C ILE A 2 24.80 23.18 78.83
N LEU A 3 23.52 22.94 78.50
CA LEU A 3 22.75 21.69 78.44
C LEU A 3 22.11 21.03 79.69
N THR A 4 20.80 21.30 79.76
CA THR A 4 19.65 20.45 80.12
C THR A 4 19.63 19.01 79.55
N LEU A 5 18.88 18.11 80.21
CA LEU A 5 17.89 17.11 79.66
C LEU A 5 17.61 16.02 80.74
N THR A 6 16.53 16.04 81.53
CA THR A 6 15.13 15.56 81.32
C THR A 6 14.92 14.09 80.91
N ARG A 7 14.47 13.29 81.90
CA ARG A 7 13.39 12.27 81.93
C ARG A 7 13.07 11.46 80.66
N SER A 8 13.33 10.16 80.76
CA SER A 8 12.83 9.07 79.90
C SER A 8 11.33 8.78 80.10
N ARG A 9 10.57 8.65 79.00
CA ARG A 9 9.24 8.02 78.92
C ARG A 9 9.35 6.66 78.21
N PRO A 10 8.52 5.66 78.54
CA PRO A 10 8.55 4.35 77.87
C PRO A 10 7.82 4.38 76.52
N PHE A 11 8.42 3.70 75.54
CA PHE A 11 7.93 3.51 74.17
C PHE A 11 6.78 2.49 74.16
N LYS A 12 5.60 2.87 73.66
CA LYS A 12 4.53 1.93 73.29
C LYS A 12 4.82 1.37 71.91
N VAL A 13 5.00 0.06 71.81
CA VAL A 13 5.10 -0.66 70.54
C VAL A 13 3.70 -0.76 69.94
N ILE A 14 3.47 -0.13 68.79
CA ILE A 14 2.27 -0.28 67.97
C ILE A 14 2.57 -1.36 66.93
N LEU A 15 1.89 -2.50 67.05
CA LEU A 15 1.94 -3.60 66.10
C LEU A 15 1.06 -3.23 64.89
N LEU A 16 1.67 -2.85 63.77
CA LEU A 16 0.96 -2.61 62.51
C LEU A 16 0.74 -3.96 61.80
N LEU A 17 -0.51 -4.43 61.78
CA LEU A 17 -0.96 -5.57 60.97
C LEU A 17 -1.05 -5.14 59.50
N PHE A 18 -0.06 -5.51 58.68
CA PHE A 18 -0.15 -5.42 57.22
C PHE A 18 -1.07 -6.55 56.72
N VAL A 19 -2.31 -6.20 56.39
CA VAL A 19 -3.20 -7.08 55.61
C VAL A 19 -2.79 -6.94 54.15
N VAL A 20 -2.04 -7.94 53.66
CA VAL A 20 -1.75 -8.09 52.23
C VAL A 20 -3.02 -8.57 51.54
N PHE A 21 -3.79 -7.65 50.97
CA PHE A 21 -4.81 -7.99 49.97
C PHE A 21 -4.09 -8.43 48.69
N THR A 22 -3.85 -9.73 48.54
CA THR A 22 -3.60 -10.30 47.23
C THR A 22 -4.88 -10.15 46.41
N LEU A 23 -4.96 -9.10 45.60
CA LEU A 23 -5.87 -9.04 44.46
C LEU A 23 -5.46 -10.17 43.50
N THR A 24 -6.00 -11.36 43.70
CA THR A 24 -6.12 -12.36 42.63
C THR A 24 -6.98 -11.72 41.56
N ARG A 25 -6.35 -11.02 40.63
CA ARG A 25 -6.94 -10.63 39.35
C ARG A 25 -7.37 -11.95 38.71
N CYS A 26 -8.68 -12.24 38.71
CA CYS A 26 -9.21 -13.31 37.86
C CYS A 26 -8.62 -13.06 36.47
N LYS A 27 -7.81 -14.00 35.97
CA LYS A 27 -7.48 -14.00 34.55
C LYS A 27 -8.81 -14.25 33.86
N ASP A 28 -9.44 -13.19 33.38
CA ASP A 28 -10.63 -13.32 32.57
C ASP A 28 -10.31 -14.31 31.45
N LYS A 29 -11.04 -15.41 31.45
CA LYS A 29 -10.82 -16.51 30.52
C LYS A 29 -11.16 -15.97 29.14
N LEU A 30 -10.18 -15.91 28.24
CA LEU A 30 -10.40 -15.48 26.86
C LEU A 30 -11.54 -16.27 26.22
N PRO A 31 -12.41 -15.63 25.42
CA PRO A 31 -13.50 -16.32 24.75
C PRO A 31 -12.99 -17.41 23.79
N PRO A 32 -13.83 -18.40 23.44
CA PRO A 32 -13.49 -19.34 22.36
C PRO A 32 -13.36 -18.59 21.04
N GLY A 33 -12.34 -18.93 20.23
CA GLY A 33 -12.27 -18.46 18.85
C GLY A 33 -13.40 -19.04 18.00
N ASP A 34 -13.75 -18.32 16.94
CA ASP A 34 -14.72 -18.81 15.96
C ASP A 34 -14.13 -19.93 15.11
N PRO A 35 -14.96 -20.86 14.60
CA PRO A 35 -14.52 -21.91 13.69
C PRO A 35 -13.72 -21.34 12.51
N GLY A 36 -12.54 -21.94 12.24
CA GLY A 36 -11.66 -21.49 11.17
C GLY A 36 -11.17 -20.05 11.32
N ASN A 37 -11.11 -19.51 12.56
CA ASN A 37 -10.68 -18.14 12.86
C ASN A 37 -11.46 -17.07 12.08
N GLY A 38 -12.73 -17.33 11.76
CA GLY A 38 -13.54 -16.41 10.97
C GLY A 38 -13.00 -16.15 9.56
N GLY A 39 -12.23 -17.10 9.01
CA GLY A 39 -11.61 -17.04 7.69
C GLY A 39 -10.11 -16.71 7.69
N LEU A 40 -9.52 -16.40 8.84
CA LEU A 40 -8.11 -16.03 8.92
C LEU A 40 -7.18 -17.23 9.08
N LEU A 41 -6.04 -17.17 8.39
CA LEU A 41 -4.91 -18.06 8.61
C LEU A 41 -3.97 -17.42 9.63
N LEU A 42 -3.86 -18.02 10.83
CA LEU A 42 -3.11 -17.47 11.96
C LEU A 42 -2.03 -18.45 12.43
N PRO A 43 -0.94 -17.98 13.07
CA PRO A 43 0.10 -18.87 13.60
C PRO A 43 -0.49 -19.79 14.68
N ARG A 44 0.16 -20.93 14.91
CA ARG A 44 -0.31 -21.91 15.89
C ARG A 44 -0.45 -21.26 17.28
N GLY A 45 -1.51 -21.62 18.00
CA GLY A 45 -1.83 -21.06 19.31
C GLY A 45 -2.56 -19.73 19.27
N PHE A 46 -2.69 -19.08 18.11
CA PHE A 46 -3.59 -17.95 17.92
C PHE A 46 -4.97 -18.42 17.49
N GLU A 47 -6.00 -17.74 18.00
CA GLU A 47 -7.39 -17.90 17.62
C GLU A 47 -8.00 -16.52 17.33
N ALA A 48 -9.00 -16.45 16.45
CA ALA A 48 -9.75 -15.22 16.22
C ALA A 48 -11.23 -15.36 16.57
N VAL A 49 -11.79 -14.30 17.16
CA VAL A 49 -13.24 -14.07 17.27
C VAL A 49 -13.63 -13.02 16.25
N VAL A 50 -14.70 -13.27 15.50
CA VAL A 50 -15.37 -12.25 14.70
C VAL A 50 -16.23 -11.43 15.66
N VAL A 51 -15.76 -10.21 15.93
CA VAL A 51 -16.46 -9.23 16.78
C VAL A 51 -17.76 -8.81 16.11
N VAL A 52 -17.70 -8.59 14.79
CA VAL A 52 -18.83 -8.28 13.92
C VAL A 52 -18.49 -8.72 12.50
N ASP A 53 -19.44 -9.33 11.78
CA ASP A 53 -19.23 -9.81 10.40
C ASP A 53 -19.31 -8.70 9.34
N SER A 54 -20.06 -7.63 9.62
CA SER A 54 -20.15 -6.48 8.72
C SER A 54 -20.63 -5.23 9.45
N LEU A 55 -20.17 -4.08 9.01
CA LEU A 55 -20.62 -2.78 9.51
C LEU A 55 -21.27 -1.99 8.39
N ARG A 56 -22.41 -1.36 8.71
CA ARG A 56 -23.01 -0.36 7.82
C ARG A 56 -22.02 0.79 7.64
N GLY A 57 -21.77 1.16 6.39
CA GLY A 57 -20.73 2.13 6.02
C GLY A 57 -19.31 1.56 5.96
N ARG A 58 -19.10 0.28 6.30
CA ARG A 58 -17.82 -0.45 6.28
C ARG A 58 -16.75 0.20 7.19
N ALA A 59 -15.69 -0.54 7.51
CA ALA A 59 -14.68 -0.07 8.46
C ALA A 59 -13.44 0.50 7.78
N ARG A 60 -12.79 1.45 8.46
CA ARG A 60 -11.44 1.94 8.22
C ARG A 60 -10.60 1.69 9.48
N GLN A 61 -9.78 2.65 9.93
CA GLN A 61 -9.04 2.52 11.18
C GLN A 61 -10.00 2.40 12.37
N LEU A 62 -9.51 1.77 13.43
CA LEU A 62 -10.23 1.60 14.68
C LEU A 62 -9.33 1.97 15.87
N ALA A 63 -9.94 2.17 17.03
CA ALA A 63 -9.28 2.26 18.32
C ALA A 63 -10.11 1.51 19.37
N VAL A 64 -9.44 0.90 20.34
CA VAL A 64 -10.10 0.25 21.46
C VAL A 64 -9.80 1.04 22.72
N ASN A 65 -10.83 1.38 23.49
CA ASN A 65 -10.70 2.11 24.74
C ASN A 65 -10.45 1.14 25.91
N ASP A 66 -10.02 1.66 27.06
CA ASP A 66 -9.67 0.85 28.24
C ASP A 66 -10.84 0.01 28.79
N ASN A 67 -12.08 0.45 28.52
CA ASN A 67 -13.30 -0.27 28.89
C ASN A 67 -13.74 -1.32 27.85
N GLY A 68 -12.96 -1.52 26.78
CA GLY A 68 -13.27 -2.46 25.70
C GLY A 68 -14.16 -1.91 24.58
N ASP A 69 -14.61 -0.65 24.64
CA ASP A 69 -15.35 -0.05 23.53
C ASP A 69 -14.46 0.04 22.28
N ILE A 70 -15.00 -0.40 21.14
CA ILE A 70 -14.30 -0.38 19.85
C ILE A 70 -14.89 0.75 19.02
N TYR A 71 -14.11 1.80 18.80
CA TYR A 71 -14.44 2.91 17.93
C TYR A 71 -13.89 2.66 16.54
N VAL A 72 -14.71 2.86 15.52
CA VAL A 72 -14.40 2.51 14.13
C VAL A 72 -14.73 3.69 13.24
N LYS A 73 -13.77 4.07 12.40
CA LYS A 73 -14.00 5.06 11.36
C LYS A 73 -14.74 4.42 10.19
N SER A 74 -15.82 5.02 9.72
CA SER A 74 -16.58 4.47 8.58
C SER A 74 -15.94 4.85 7.24
N ARG A 75 -15.92 3.93 6.27
CA ARG A 75 -15.44 4.20 4.90
C ARG A 75 -16.44 5.01 4.09
N PHE A 76 -17.68 4.54 4.06
CA PHE A 76 -18.80 5.12 3.32
C PHE A 76 -19.85 5.62 4.29
N SER A 77 -19.67 6.84 4.77
CA SER A 77 -20.50 7.33 5.85
C SER A 77 -21.59 8.29 5.40
N LYS A 78 -22.69 8.30 6.16
CA LYS A 78 -23.72 9.34 6.08
C LYS A 78 -23.29 10.57 6.91
N PRO A 79 -23.92 11.74 6.70
CA PRO A 79 -23.61 12.96 7.45
C PRO A 79 -23.66 12.84 8.97
N ASP A 80 -24.60 12.06 9.49
CA ASP A 80 -24.88 11.85 10.91
C ASP A 80 -24.24 10.58 11.51
N ALA A 81 -23.62 9.76 10.67
CA ALA A 81 -23.12 8.42 11.01
C ALA A 81 -21.71 8.18 10.44
N ARG A 82 -20.77 9.09 10.76
CA ARG A 82 -19.37 9.05 10.29
C ARG A 82 -18.51 7.97 10.93
N ASN A 83 -18.92 7.50 12.09
CA ASN A 83 -18.20 6.55 12.91
C ASN A 83 -19.18 5.52 13.48
N VAL A 84 -18.63 4.40 13.95
CA VAL A 84 -19.36 3.36 14.67
C VAL A 84 -18.66 3.09 15.99
N VAL A 85 -19.42 2.82 17.05
CA VAL A 85 -18.90 2.27 18.32
C VAL A 85 -19.57 0.93 18.61
N LEU A 86 -18.77 -0.05 19.01
CA LEU A 86 -19.19 -1.40 19.35
C LEU A 86 -18.85 -1.70 20.81
N ARG A 87 -19.73 -2.46 21.49
CA ARG A 87 -19.50 -2.96 22.85
C ARG A 87 -19.95 -4.41 22.97
N ASP A 88 -19.08 -5.22 23.56
CA ASP A 88 -19.40 -6.53 24.13
C ASP A 88 -19.88 -6.33 25.57
N THR A 89 -21.07 -6.78 25.90
CA THR A 89 -21.69 -6.64 27.23
C THR A 89 -21.69 -7.92 28.03
N ASN A 90 -21.38 -9.05 27.39
CA ASN A 90 -21.48 -10.38 27.99
C ASN A 90 -20.12 -11.10 28.12
N GLY A 91 -19.07 -10.57 27.48
CA GLY A 91 -17.69 -11.06 27.54
C GLY A 91 -17.35 -12.18 26.55
N ASP A 92 -18.22 -12.49 25.58
CA ASP A 92 -17.98 -13.53 24.58
C ASP A 92 -17.07 -13.09 23.42
N GLY A 93 -16.63 -11.82 23.43
CA GLY A 93 -15.78 -11.21 22.41
C GLY A 93 -16.53 -10.68 21.19
N LYS A 94 -17.86 -10.75 21.16
CA LYS A 94 -18.72 -10.28 20.07
C LYS A 94 -19.46 -9.01 20.46
N ALA A 95 -19.76 -8.16 19.48
CA ALA A 95 -20.47 -6.91 19.75
C ALA A 95 -21.97 -7.17 19.99
N ASP A 96 -22.46 -6.86 21.18
CA ASP A 96 -23.90 -6.88 21.51
C ASP A 96 -24.58 -5.55 21.15
N SER A 97 -23.84 -4.45 21.24
CA SER A 97 -24.34 -3.11 20.96
C SER A 97 -23.48 -2.42 19.91
N ILE A 98 -24.11 -1.95 18.83
CA ILE A 98 -23.48 -1.22 17.74
C ILE A 98 -24.24 0.10 17.55
N LYS A 99 -23.53 1.22 17.63
CA LYS A 99 -24.12 2.56 17.46
C LYS A 99 -23.34 3.39 16.46
N GLU A 100 -24.05 4.01 15.53
CA GLU A 100 -23.48 5.01 14.62
C GLU A 100 -23.44 6.38 15.32
N PHE A 101 -22.40 7.17 15.07
CA PHE A 101 -22.28 8.53 15.59
C PHE A 101 -21.40 9.42 14.70
N GLY A 102 -21.31 10.70 15.05
CA GLY A 102 -20.44 11.66 14.39
C GLY A 102 -21.17 12.47 13.34
N SER A 103 -21.97 13.43 13.79
CA SER A 103 -22.62 14.42 12.95
C SER A 103 -21.70 15.62 12.75
N TYR A 104 -20.90 15.58 11.68
CA TYR A 104 -20.05 16.69 11.25
C TYR A 104 -19.95 16.70 9.73
N GLU A 105 -19.57 17.87 9.20
CA GLU A 105 -19.64 18.15 7.76
C GLU A 105 -18.95 17.06 6.94
N LYS A 106 -19.60 16.71 5.83
CA LYS A 106 -18.99 15.84 4.83
C LYS A 106 -17.95 16.67 4.14
N GLU A 107 -16.68 16.39 4.39
CA GLU A 107 -15.65 17.03 3.60
C GLU A 107 -15.65 16.41 2.20
N ARG A 108 -15.35 15.11 2.00
CA ARG A 108 -15.50 14.48 0.66
C ARG A 108 -15.84 12.99 0.66
N THR A 109 -14.84 12.12 0.78
CA THR A 109 -14.79 10.77 0.21
C THR A 109 -14.60 9.67 1.25
N TYR A 110 -13.71 9.88 2.23
CA TYR A 110 -13.33 8.89 3.24
C TYR A 110 -12.64 9.56 4.45
N GLY A 111 -12.57 8.93 5.62
CA GLY A 111 -11.72 9.44 6.72
C GLY A 111 -10.84 8.33 7.30
N THR A 112 -9.70 8.68 7.88
CA THR A 112 -8.61 7.73 8.13
C THR A 112 -8.47 7.46 9.62
N ALA A 113 -7.93 8.38 10.42
CA ALA A 113 -7.55 8.09 11.79
C ALA A 113 -8.72 7.71 12.72
N MET A 114 -8.40 6.85 13.68
CA MET A 114 -9.14 6.61 14.90
C MET A 114 -8.13 6.28 16.00
N ARG A 115 -8.02 7.10 17.05
CA ARG A 115 -7.06 6.93 18.15
C ARG A 115 -7.68 7.40 19.47
N VAL A 116 -7.46 6.64 20.55
CA VAL A 116 -7.76 7.10 21.91
C VAL A 116 -6.47 7.67 22.50
N HIS A 117 -6.51 8.92 22.96
CA HIS A 117 -5.36 9.59 23.55
C HIS A 117 -5.81 10.55 24.66
N LYS A 118 -5.24 10.41 25.86
CA LYS A 118 -5.50 11.28 27.04
C LYS A 118 -7.00 11.55 27.33
N GLY A 119 -7.84 10.51 27.23
CA GLY A 119 -9.29 10.62 27.48
C GLY A 119 -10.10 11.26 26.35
N TYR A 120 -9.49 11.44 25.18
CA TYR A 120 -10.15 11.89 23.97
C TYR A 120 -10.11 10.82 22.89
N LEU A 121 -11.14 10.80 22.04
CA LEU A 121 -11.17 10.05 20.80
C LEU A 121 -10.83 10.99 19.66
N TYR A 122 -9.65 10.83 19.09
CA TYR A 122 -9.21 11.56 17.90
C TYR A 122 -9.55 10.78 16.63
N LEU A 123 -9.92 11.52 15.59
CA LEU A 123 -10.28 10.96 14.30
C LEU A 123 -10.03 11.99 13.20
N SER A 124 -9.98 11.55 11.94
CA SER A 124 -9.78 12.48 10.82
C SER A 124 -10.68 12.19 9.63
N SER A 125 -11.07 13.26 8.94
CA SER A 125 -11.47 13.26 7.53
C SER A 125 -10.22 13.44 6.66
N GLU A 126 -10.39 13.81 5.40
CA GLU A 126 -9.26 14.11 4.52
C GLU A 126 -8.61 15.48 4.78
N LEU A 127 -9.38 16.44 5.28
CA LEU A 127 -8.87 17.80 5.50
C LEU A 127 -8.80 18.16 6.97
N THR A 128 -9.49 17.46 7.86
CA THR A 128 -9.59 17.87 9.26
C THR A 128 -9.28 16.74 10.24
N VAL A 129 -8.50 17.08 11.27
CA VAL A 129 -8.34 16.28 12.49
C VAL A 129 -9.31 16.82 13.53
N TYR A 130 -10.08 15.92 14.12
CA TYR A 130 -11.05 16.22 15.15
C TYR A 130 -10.78 15.43 16.42
N ARG A 131 -11.41 15.84 17.52
CA ARG A 131 -11.54 14.99 18.71
C ARG A 131 -12.90 15.12 19.39
N TYR A 132 -13.27 14.06 20.09
CA TYR A 132 -14.33 14.04 21.09
C TYR A 132 -13.75 13.79 22.47
N LYS A 133 -14.29 14.43 23.51
CA LYS A 133 -14.02 14.00 24.87
C LYS A 133 -14.75 12.69 25.16
N LEU A 134 -14.07 11.71 25.75
CA LEU A 134 -14.68 10.46 26.17
C LEU A 134 -15.20 10.59 27.59
N THR A 135 -16.48 10.27 27.78
CA THR A 135 -17.11 10.21 29.09
C THR A 135 -17.11 8.76 29.59
N PRO A 136 -16.53 8.45 30.77
CA PRO A 136 -16.48 7.09 31.30
C PRO A 136 -17.86 6.41 31.30
N GLY A 137 -17.92 5.18 30.79
CA GLY A 137 -19.13 4.36 30.72
C GLY A 137 -20.05 4.65 29.52
N LYS A 138 -19.91 5.81 28.87
CA LYS A 138 -20.71 6.19 27.69
C LYS A 138 -20.05 5.69 26.41
N MET A 139 -20.81 4.96 25.59
CA MET A 139 -20.30 4.48 24.29
C MET A 139 -20.16 5.63 23.30
N VAL A 140 -21.21 6.43 23.13
CA VAL A 140 -21.25 7.52 22.17
C VAL A 140 -20.79 8.79 22.88
N PRO A 141 -19.80 9.53 22.35
CA PRO A 141 -19.42 10.82 22.90
C PRO A 141 -20.61 11.79 22.92
N GLU A 142 -20.83 12.44 24.06
CA GLU A 142 -21.96 13.36 24.27
C GLU A 142 -21.57 14.83 23.97
N ASP A 143 -20.29 15.17 24.13
CA ASP A 143 -19.77 16.52 23.88
C ASP A 143 -19.69 16.83 22.38
N SER A 144 -19.73 18.13 22.04
CA SER A 144 -19.52 18.59 20.67
C SER A 144 -18.11 18.23 20.19
N ILE A 145 -17.99 17.88 18.92
CA ILE A 145 -16.70 17.61 18.29
C ILE A 145 -15.83 18.88 18.26
N GLU A 146 -14.56 18.74 18.60
CA GLU A 146 -13.57 19.82 18.52
C GLU A 146 -12.71 19.65 17.26
N THR A 147 -12.42 20.75 16.56
CA THR A 147 -11.48 20.79 15.43
C THR A 147 -10.08 21.09 15.91
N ILE A 148 -9.10 20.27 15.52
CA ILE A 148 -7.71 20.34 15.99
C ILE A 148 -6.77 20.85 14.91
N VAL A 149 -6.76 20.21 13.73
CA VAL A 149 -5.97 20.62 12.57
C VAL A 149 -6.88 20.73 11.36
N ILE A 150 -6.73 21.80 10.59
CA ILE A 150 -7.44 22.07 9.34
C ILE A 150 -6.40 22.19 8.23
N ASP A 151 -6.57 21.36 7.20
CA ASP A 151 -5.90 21.51 5.92
C ASP A 151 -6.65 22.59 5.11
N ASP A 152 -6.14 23.83 5.18
CA ASP A 152 -6.73 25.03 4.57
C ASP A 152 -6.25 25.27 3.14
N HIS A 153 -5.65 24.27 2.49
CA HIS A 153 -4.95 24.48 1.24
C HIS A 153 -5.87 24.79 0.04
N GLU A 154 -5.54 25.84 -0.71
CA GLU A 154 -6.38 26.45 -1.75
C GLU A 154 -6.75 25.51 -2.91
N HIS A 155 -5.95 24.47 -3.15
CA HIS A 155 -6.16 23.54 -4.27
C HIS A 155 -7.14 22.39 -3.99
N GLY A 156 -7.74 22.33 -2.80
CA GLY A 156 -8.75 21.32 -2.49
C GLY A 156 -8.23 19.87 -2.63
N SER A 157 -9.09 18.96 -3.09
CA SER A 157 -8.79 17.51 -3.15
C SER A 157 -7.66 17.18 -4.12
N HIS A 158 -6.72 16.35 -3.66
CA HIS A 158 -5.65 15.77 -4.47
C HIS A 158 -5.46 14.27 -4.17
N GLU A 159 -4.48 13.61 -4.83
CA GLU A 159 -4.37 12.14 -4.81
C GLU A 159 -4.18 11.54 -3.40
N HIS A 160 -3.30 12.14 -2.58
CA HIS A 160 -2.94 11.59 -1.27
C HIS A 160 -3.31 12.54 -0.13
N ILE A 161 -4.57 12.49 0.30
CA ILE A 161 -5.14 13.35 1.35
C ILE A 161 -5.50 12.61 2.64
N ALA A 162 -5.05 11.36 2.80
CA ALA A 162 -5.23 10.66 4.06
C ALA A 162 -4.52 11.41 5.20
N LYS A 163 -5.18 11.49 6.36
CA LYS A 163 -4.67 12.16 7.56
C LYS A 163 -4.56 11.17 8.73
N PRO A 164 -3.71 10.12 8.66
CA PRO A 164 -3.37 9.39 9.88
C PRO A 164 -2.73 10.33 10.90
N ILE A 165 -2.80 9.98 12.18
CA ILE A 165 -2.27 10.81 13.27
C ILE A 165 -1.58 9.94 14.30
N CYS A 166 -0.57 10.49 14.95
CA CYS A 166 0.04 9.91 16.14
C CYS A 166 0.53 11.04 17.06
N PHE A 167 0.85 10.67 18.31
CA PHE A 167 1.23 11.59 19.38
C PHE A 167 2.56 11.15 19.95
N ASP A 168 3.44 12.10 20.24
CA ASP A 168 4.63 11.83 21.06
C ASP A 168 4.33 11.99 22.56
N ASN A 169 5.36 11.82 23.39
CA ASN A 169 5.27 12.00 24.84
C ASN A 169 5.45 13.46 25.29
N ASN A 170 5.73 14.39 24.37
CA ASN A 170 6.10 15.77 24.65
C ASN A 170 4.99 16.78 24.33
N GLY A 171 3.81 16.30 23.97
CA GLY A 171 2.64 17.13 23.68
C GLY A 171 2.51 17.52 22.21
N HIS A 172 3.11 16.74 21.31
CA HIS A 172 3.02 16.98 19.88
C HIS A 172 2.11 15.99 19.16
N LEU A 173 1.38 16.51 18.17
CA LEU A 173 0.57 15.78 17.22
C LEU A 173 1.26 15.78 15.86
N TYR A 174 1.41 14.61 15.23
CA TYR A 174 1.99 14.47 13.90
C TYR A 174 0.91 14.18 12.86
N VAL A 175 0.94 14.93 11.76
CA VAL A 175 -0.05 14.82 10.67
C VAL A 175 0.68 14.94 9.32
N PRO A 176 0.51 13.98 8.38
CA PRO A 176 1.07 14.08 7.05
C PRO A 176 0.25 14.99 6.14
N PHE A 177 0.93 15.65 5.23
CA PHE A 177 0.32 16.30 4.06
C PHE A 177 0.89 15.58 2.83
N GLY A 178 0.13 14.59 2.35
CA GLY A 178 0.56 13.70 1.27
C GLY A 178 0.67 14.43 -0.06
N ALA A 179 1.42 13.85 -0.99
CA ALA A 179 1.68 14.45 -2.29
C ALA A 179 0.39 14.65 -3.10
N PRO A 180 0.28 15.75 -3.86
CA PRO A 180 -0.87 15.97 -4.74
C PRO A 180 -0.77 15.23 -6.07
N SER A 181 0.34 14.54 -6.33
CA SER A 181 0.61 13.85 -7.59
C SER A 181 1.42 12.57 -7.38
N ASN A 182 1.55 11.75 -8.42
CA ASN A 182 2.32 10.51 -8.34
C ASN A 182 3.82 10.74 -8.13
N SER A 183 4.42 11.64 -8.93
CA SER A 183 5.88 11.86 -8.98
C SER A 183 6.25 13.29 -9.41
N CYS A 184 5.41 14.28 -9.06
CA CYS A 184 5.65 15.70 -9.34
C CYS A 184 5.97 16.03 -10.81
N GLN A 185 5.29 15.34 -11.74
CA GLN A 185 5.42 15.59 -13.17
C GLN A 185 4.83 16.97 -13.55
N ILE A 186 5.27 17.52 -14.69
CA ILE A 186 4.67 18.73 -15.26
C ILE A 186 3.21 18.43 -15.64
N MET A 187 2.98 17.33 -16.36
CA MET A 187 1.67 16.74 -16.59
C MET A 187 1.58 15.42 -15.85
N ASN A 188 0.83 15.43 -14.74
CA ASN A 188 0.69 14.28 -13.86
C ASN A 188 0.19 13.03 -14.61
N ARG A 189 0.85 11.89 -14.39
CA ARG A 189 0.45 10.56 -14.90
C ARG A 189 0.37 10.48 -16.45
N THR A 190 1.05 11.39 -17.16
CA THR A 190 1.24 11.35 -18.61
C THR A 190 2.51 10.58 -18.96
N PRO A 191 2.46 9.58 -19.87
CA PRO A 191 3.64 8.82 -20.27
C PRO A 191 4.79 9.72 -20.75
N GLN A 192 6.02 9.38 -20.36
CA GLN A 192 7.26 10.06 -20.74
C GLN A 192 7.33 11.56 -20.39
N ASN A 193 6.42 12.06 -19.56
CA ASN A 193 6.43 13.47 -19.17
C ASN A 193 7.42 13.71 -18.02
N PRO A 194 8.29 14.74 -18.09
CA PRO A 194 9.32 14.97 -17.08
C PRO A 194 8.75 15.47 -15.75
N GLY A 195 9.56 15.32 -14.70
CA GLY A 195 9.37 15.88 -13.37
C GLY A 195 9.65 17.38 -13.33
N GLN A 196 9.01 18.08 -12.40
CA GLN A 196 9.39 19.44 -12.03
C GLN A 196 10.60 19.39 -11.08
N ASP A 197 11.69 20.06 -11.44
CA ASP A 197 12.95 20.09 -10.66
C ASP A 197 13.47 21.54 -10.53
N PRO A 198 13.41 22.16 -9.34
CA PRO A 198 12.90 21.59 -8.09
C PRO A 198 11.39 21.35 -8.12
N CYS A 199 10.93 20.33 -7.39
CA CYS A 199 9.51 20.02 -7.24
C CYS A 199 8.83 21.03 -6.30
N PRO A 200 7.89 21.86 -6.79
CA PRO A 200 7.23 22.89 -5.95
C PRO A 200 6.28 22.28 -4.91
N GLN A 201 5.88 21.01 -5.08
CA GLN A 201 4.96 20.36 -4.14
C GLN A 201 5.61 20.12 -2.77
N LEU A 202 6.94 20.01 -2.70
CA LEU A 202 7.66 19.74 -1.45
C LEU A 202 7.57 20.89 -0.43
N ASP A 203 7.15 22.08 -0.86
CA ASP A 203 6.96 23.22 0.05
C ASP A 203 5.82 22.98 1.05
N LEU A 204 4.74 22.34 0.60
CA LEU A 204 3.50 22.17 1.38
C LEU A 204 3.00 20.73 1.42
N HIS A 205 3.62 19.80 0.70
CA HIS A 205 3.19 18.40 0.61
C HIS A 205 4.39 17.45 0.57
N GLY A 206 4.10 16.15 0.56
CA GLY A 206 5.12 15.12 0.50
C GLY A 206 5.90 15.00 1.81
N GLY A 207 5.25 15.19 2.95
CA GLY A 207 5.93 15.25 4.26
C GLY A 207 5.02 15.07 5.47
N VAL A 208 5.61 15.21 6.66
CA VAL A 208 4.92 15.16 7.96
C VAL A 208 5.14 16.46 8.71
N TRP A 209 4.08 16.99 9.32
CA TRP A 209 4.10 18.20 10.13
C TRP A 209 3.83 17.87 11.60
N ARG A 210 4.51 18.59 12.49
CA ARG A 210 4.37 18.55 13.95
C ARG A 210 3.54 19.74 14.40
N PHE A 211 2.53 19.48 15.23
CA PHE A 211 1.61 20.46 15.81
C PHE A 211 1.59 20.34 17.33
N ASP A 212 1.12 21.37 18.03
CA ASP A 212 0.81 21.27 19.46
C ASP A 212 -0.51 20.51 19.64
N GLU A 213 -0.53 19.38 20.34
CA GLU A 213 -1.75 18.59 20.50
C GLU A 213 -2.87 19.29 21.30
N ASN A 214 -2.52 20.32 22.07
CA ASN A 214 -3.41 21.05 22.97
C ASN A 214 -4.00 22.30 22.33
N LYS A 215 -3.48 22.75 21.19
CA LYS A 215 -3.99 23.93 20.48
C LYS A 215 -5.06 23.52 19.45
N PRO A 216 -6.33 23.93 19.62
CA PRO A 216 -7.35 23.64 18.64
C PRO A 216 -7.22 24.54 17.40
N ARG A 217 -7.85 24.14 16.30
CA ARG A 217 -8.02 24.91 15.05
C ARG A 217 -6.71 25.41 14.43
N GLN A 218 -5.66 24.62 14.51
CA GLN A 218 -4.40 24.88 13.82
C GLN A 218 -4.56 24.68 12.31
N THR A 219 -3.78 25.39 11.52
CA THR A 219 -3.60 25.19 10.07
C THR A 219 -2.18 24.71 9.79
N GLN A 220 -1.87 24.27 8.56
CA GLN A 220 -0.51 23.86 8.22
C GLN A 220 0.56 24.93 8.56
N LYS A 221 0.19 26.22 8.48
CA LYS A 221 1.05 27.37 8.81
C LYS A 221 1.43 27.44 10.29
N ASP A 222 0.62 26.85 11.18
CA ASP A 222 0.92 26.73 12.60
C ASP A 222 1.85 25.54 12.90
N GLY A 223 1.97 24.59 11.98
CA GLY A 223 2.77 23.38 12.13
C GLY A 223 4.22 23.56 11.70
N ILE A 224 5.11 22.74 12.25
CA ILE A 224 6.51 22.66 11.84
C ILE A 224 6.67 21.48 10.90
N LYS A 225 7.20 21.70 9.69
CA LYS A 225 7.54 20.59 8.78
C LYS A 225 8.63 19.74 9.43
N PHE A 226 8.24 18.54 9.87
CA PHE A 226 9.09 17.62 10.60
C PHE A 226 9.96 16.78 9.65
N ALA A 227 9.41 16.32 8.53
CA ALA A 227 10.13 15.56 7.52
C ALA A 227 9.53 15.78 6.12
N THR A 228 10.31 15.50 5.08
CA THR A 228 9.95 15.68 3.67
C THR A 228 10.35 14.47 2.83
N GLY A 229 10.01 14.48 1.54
CA GLY A 229 10.34 13.41 0.60
C GLY A 229 9.54 12.14 0.82
N ILE A 230 8.31 12.25 1.33
CA ILE A 230 7.41 11.15 1.70
C ILE A 230 6.11 11.27 0.89
N ARG A 231 5.89 10.41 -0.10
CA ARG A 231 4.77 10.49 -1.06
C ARG A 231 3.39 10.44 -0.40
N SER A 232 3.06 9.34 0.25
CA SER A 232 1.71 9.06 0.74
C SER A 232 1.78 8.18 1.98
N VAL A 233 1.06 8.58 3.02
CA VAL A 233 1.12 7.98 4.36
C VAL A 233 -0.29 7.64 4.83
N VAL A 234 -0.48 6.37 5.16
CA VAL A 234 -1.70 5.87 5.82
C VAL A 234 -1.32 5.07 7.06
N ALA A 235 -0.26 4.26 6.97
CA ALA A 235 0.36 3.58 8.09
C ALA A 235 1.40 4.49 8.79
N MET A 236 1.08 5.00 9.97
CA MET A 236 1.96 5.86 10.77
C MET A 236 1.70 5.63 12.27
N GLU A 237 2.76 5.53 13.05
CA GLU A 237 2.67 5.32 14.50
C GLU A 237 3.88 5.91 15.22
N TRP A 238 3.66 6.41 16.44
CA TRP A 238 4.75 6.77 17.34
C TRP A 238 5.17 5.55 18.14
N ASN A 239 6.46 5.20 18.13
CA ASN A 239 6.97 4.15 18.99
C ASN A 239 7.45 4.75 20.32
N PRO A 240 6.73 4.59 21.45
CA PRO A 240 7.10 5.20 22.72
C PRO A 240 8.36 4.58 23.33
N MET A 241 8.79 3.39 22.89
CA MET A 241 10.02 2.74 23.39
C MET A 241 11.29 3.37 22.80
N ASP A 242 11.17 3.94 21.61
CA ASP A 242 12.26 4.59 20.87
C ASP A 242 12.10 6.11 20.80
N ASP A 243 11.00 6.63 21.35
CA ASP A 243 10.56 8.03 21.25
C ASP A 243 10.74 8.59 19.83
N ASN A 244 10.23 7.85 18.84
CA ASN A 244 10.43 8.19 17.44
C ASN A 244 9.20 7.89 16.58
N LEU A 245 9.04 8.68 15.52
CA LEU A 245 8.02 8.50 14.50
C LEU A 245 8.40 7.37 13.53
N TYR A 246 7.45 6.51 13.22
CA TYR A 246 7.58 5.48 12.21
C TYR A 246 6.41 5.52 11.25
N LEU A 247 6.65 5.19 9.99
CA LEU A 247 5.60 5.06 8.99
C LEU A 247 5.98 4.08 7.89
N VAL A 248 4.98 3.58 7.18
CA VAL A 248 5.21 2.79 5.96
C VAL A 248 4.62 3.56 4.79
N MET A 249 5.49 4.09 3.94
CA MET A 249 5.13 4.95 2.82
C MET A 249 4.60 4.11 1.65
N HIS A 250 3.52 4.59 1.02
CA HIS A 250 3.08 4.09 -0.29
C HIS A 250 4.04 4.56 -1.39
N GLY A 251 4.74 3.65 -2.05
CA GLY A 251 5.62 3.89 -3.19
C GLY A 251 4.89 4.50 -4.40
N ARG A 252 5.63 4.99 -5.41
CA ARG A 252 4.99 5.56 -6.62
C ARG A 252 4.33 4.47 -7.49
N ASP A 253 3.35 4.87 -8.27
CA ASP A 253 2.62 3.99 -9.18
C ASP A 253 3.19 4.00 -10.59
N ASP A 254 2.79 3.05 -11.45
CA ASP A 254 2.78 3.18 -12.91
C ASP A 254 4.15 3.20 -13.62
N LEU A 255 5.14 2.43 -13.15
CA LEU A 255 6.45 2.36 -13.81
C LEU A 255 6.31 1.92 -15.28
N LEU A 256 5.63 0.80 -15.54
CA LEU A 256 5.40 0.32 -16.91
C LEU A 256 4.54 1.31 -17.72
N ARG A 257 3.43 1.77 -17.15
CA ARG A 257 2.44 2.60 -17.89
C ARG A 257 3.05 3.94 -18.31
N LEU A 258 3.90 4.53 -17.48
CA LEU A 258 4.54 5.83 -17.77
C LEU A 258 5.85 5.68 -18.55
N TRP A 259 6.56 4.58 -18.35
CA TRP A 259 7.91 4.36 -18.88
C TRP A 259 8.07 2.95 -19.47
N PRO A 260 7.27 2.58 -20.49
CA PRO A 260 7.22 1.22 -21.03
C PRO A 260 8.52 0.76 -21.70
N ASN A 261 9.39 1.71 -22.05
CA ASN A 261 10.70 1.44 -22.65
C ASN A 261 11.80 1.16 -21.60
N LEU A 262 11.53 1.43 -20.32
CA LEU A 262 12.51 1.29 -19.23
C LEU A 262 12.17 0.14 -18.28
N PHE A 263 10.88 -0.15 -18.08
CA PHE A 263 10.44 -1.15 -17.12
C PHE A 263 9.64 -2.24 -17.79
N SER A 264 9.96 -3.48 -17.44
CA SER A 264 9.13 -4.63 -17.76
C SER A 264 7.84 -4.62 -16.94
N PRO A 265 6.79 -5.34 -17.38
CA PRO A 265 5.58 -5.53 -16.57
C PRO A 265 5.89 -6.17 -15.22
N TRP A 266 6.88 -7.07 -15.16
CA TRP A 266 7.29 -7.70 -13.91
C TRP A 266 7.87 -6.69 -12.93
N GLN A 267 8.82 -5.85 -13.38
CA GLN A 267 9.39 -4.80 -12.55
C GLN A 267 8.29 -3.86 -12.05
N SER A 268 7.35 -3.45 -12.91
CA SER A 268 6.25 -2.58 -12.49
C SER A 268 5.31 -3.22 -11.47
N ALA A 269 5.22 -4.55 -11.41
CA ALA A 269 4.37 -5.25 -10.44
C ALA A 269 5.04 -5.45 -9.07
N VAL A 270 6.37 -5.33 -8.97
CA VAL A 270 7.12 -5.55 -7.72
C VAL A 270 7.88 -4.31 -7.24
N LEU A 271 8.02 -3.29 -8.09
CA LEU A 271 8.65 -2.01 -7.81
C LEU A 271 7.66 -0.85 -8.05
N PRO A 272 7.90 0.30 -7.41
CA PRO A 272 8.84 0.53 -6.31
C PRO A 272 8.40 -0.06 -4.98
N ALA A 273 9.32 -0.13 -4.02
CA ALA A 273 9.01 -0.63 -2.70
C ALA A 273 7.93 0.20 -1.97
N GLU A 274 7.15 -0.46 -1.12
CA GLU A 274 6.57 0.21 0.04
C GLU A 274 7.67 0.36 1.10
N GLU A 275 7.90 1.56 1.63
CA GLU A 275 9.10 1.86 2.41
C GLU A 275 8.80 1.99 3.91
N PHE A 276 9.39 1.14 4.78
CA PHE A 276 9.30 1.29 6.22
C PHE A 276 10.35 2.29 6.73
N LEU A 277 9.90 3.45 7.22
CA LEU A 277 10.74 4.57 7.58
C LEU A 277 10.78 4.76 9.10
N LYS A 278 12.00 4.99 9.64
CA LYS A 278 12.21 5.66 10.93
C LYS A 278 12.41 7.14 10.64
N VAL A 279 11.49 7.98 11.07
CA VAL A 279 11.45 9.40 10.68
C VAL A 279 11.95 10.27 11.83
N THR A 280 12.96 11.09 11.55
CA THR A 280 13.51 12.09 12.49
C THR A 280 13.27 13.49 11.97
N GLU A 281 13.40 14.49 12.84
CA GLU A 281 13.29 15.91 12.43
C GLU A 281 14.32 16.24 11.33
N GLY A 282 13.86 16.89 10.27
CA GLY A 282 14.67 17.24 9.10
C GLY A 282 14.95 16.09 8.12
N ALA A 283 14.40 14.89 8.32
CA ALA A 283 14.58 13.77 7.42
C ALA A 283 14.03 14.05 6.01
N ASP A 284 14.75 13.58 4.99
CA ASP A 284 14.34 13.58 3.59
C ASP A 284 14.53 12.19 2.98
N PHE A 285 13.43 11.60 2.52
CA PHE A 285 13.38 10.26 1.93
C PHE A 285 13.39 10.25 0.39
N GLY A 286 13.51 11.42 -0.23
CA GLY A 286 13.87 11.57 -1.64
C GLY A 286 12.73 11.53 -2.66
N TRP A 287 11.48 11.27 -2.28
CA TRP A 287 10.36 11.54 -3.21
C TRP A 287 10.33 13.04 -3.56
N PRO A 288 10.00 13.45 -4.79
CA PRO A 288 9.61 12.63 -5.97
C PRO A 288 10.80 12.10 -6.77
N TYR A 289 12.00 12.54 -6.43
CA TYR A 289 13.19 12.37 -7.24
C TYR A 289 13.73 10.95 -7.26
N CYS A 290 13.49 10.20 -6.19
CA CYS A 290 14.03 8.87 -5.98
C CYS A 290 12.94 7.93 -5.48
N TYR A 291 13.09 6.66 -5.79
CA TYR A 291 12.32 5.58 -5.18
C TYR A 291 13.25 4.47 -4.72
N TYR A 292 12.84 3.67 -3.73
CA TYR A 292 13.63 2.54 -3.26
C TYR A 292 13.36 1.28 -4.10
N ASP A 293 14.44 0.66 -4.57
CA ASP A 293 14.45 -0.68 -5.14
C ASP A 293 14.93 -1.65 -4.07
N GLN A 294 14.00 -2.35 -3.43
CA GLN A 294 14.26 -3.31 -2.36
C GLN A 294 14.97 -4.58 -2.86
N LEU A 295 14.93 -4.87 -4.16
CA LEU A 295 15.67 -6.01 -4.73
C LEU A 295 17.16 -5.68 -4.87
N LYS A 296 17.50 -4.40 -5.03
CA LYS A 296 18.87 -3.89 -5.14
C LYS A 296 19.36 -3.18 -3.86
N GLU A 297 18.50 -3.07 -2.86
CA GLU A 297 18.74 -2.39 -1.58
C GLU A 297 19.26 -0.95 -1.69
N LYS A 298 18.81 -0.21 -2.72
CA LYS A 298 19.25 1.16 -2.99
C LYS A 298 18.10 2.06 -3.44
N LYS A 299 18.22 3.36 -3.15
CA LYS A 299 17.39 4.37 -3.82
C LYS A 299 17.95 4.62 -5.22
N VAL A 300 17.07 4.65 -6.20
CA VAL A 300 17.40 4.94 -7.60
C VAL A 300 16.61 6.15 -8.07
N LEU A 301 17.16 6.85 -9.05
CA LEU A 301 16.56 8.02 -9.64
C LEU A 301 15.24 7.65 -10.32
N SER A 302 14.21 8.42 -10.04
CA SER A 302 12.91 8.31 -10.71
C SER A 302 13.07 8.66 -12.19
N PRO A 303 12.37 7.96 -13.11
CA PRO A 303 12.51 8.20 -14.56
C PRO A 303 12.13 9.62 -14.99
N GLU A 304 11.20 10.24 -14.27
CA GLU A 304 10.79 11.65 -14.43
C GLU A 304 11.99 12.63 -14.35
N TYR A 305 13.08 12.20 -13.72
CA TYR A 305 14.30 12.98 -13.48
C TYR A 305 15.53 12.37 -14.17
N GLY A 306 15.34 11.54 -15.21
CA GLY A 306 16.42 10.92 -15.99
C GLY A 306 16.89 9.57 -15.47
N GLY A 307 16.17 8.96 -14.54
CA GLY A 307 16.45 7.61 -14.05
C GLY A 307 16.13 6.52 -15.08
N ASN A 308 16.90 5.42 -15.04
CA ASN A 308 16.72 4.26 -15.93
C ASN A 308 16.42 2.95 -15.16
N GLY A 309 16.11 3.05 -13.85
CA GLY A 309 15.95 1.91 -12.97
C GLY A 309 17.23 1.41 -12.29
N ASP A 310 18.39 2.01 -12.58
CA ASP A 310 19.68 1.66 -11.99
C ASP A 310 20.50 2.86 -11.51
N SER A 311 20.41 3.99 -12.22
CA SER A 311 21.08 5.23 -11.90
C SER A 311 20.73 5.70 -10.50
N VAL A 312 21.73 6.03 -9.70
CA VAL A 312 21.55 6.53 -8.34
C VAL A 312 21.56 8.07 -8.33
N GLY A 313 22.59 8.69 -8.90
CA GLY A 313 22.67 10.16 -9.00
C GLY A 313 22.53 10.82 -7.63
N ARG A 314 21.63 11.81 -7.51
CA ARG A 314 21.37 12.49 -6.23
C ARG A 314 20.75 11.59 -5.15
N CYS A 315 20.33 10.37 -5.48
CA CYS A 315 19.60 9.53 -4.53
C CYS A 315 20.43 8.99 -3.37
N ASP A 316 21.76 9.00 -3.49
CA ASP A 316 22.67 8.60 -2.42
C ASP A 316 22.64 9.54 -1.21
N GLN A 317 22.16 10.79 -1.39
CA GLN A 317 22.09 11.76 -0.30
C GLN A 317 20.86 11.60 0.60
N PHE A 318 19.83 10.88 0.13
CA PHE A 318 18.56 10.73 0.84
C PHE A 318 18.58 9.54 1.80
N GLN A 319 17.82 9.64 2.88
CA GLN A 319 17.78 8.60 3.91
C GLN A 319 17.15 7.32 3.37
N LYS A 320 17.76 6.17 3.66
CA LYS A 320 17.23 4.86 3.27
C LYS A 320 16.11 4.41 4.22
N PRO A 321 15.15 3.61 3.74
CA PRO A 321 14.20 2.95 4.63
C PRO A 321 14.92 1.94 5.53
N LEU A 322 14.29 1.58 6.66
CA LEU A 322 14.69 0.43 7.47
C LEU A 322 14.52 -0.88 6.69
N MET A 323 13.51 -0.94 5.83
CA MET A 323 13.12 -2.10 5.05
C MET A 323 12.22 -1.68 3.88
N GLY A 324 12.34 -2.36 2.74
CA GLY A 324 11.38 -2.25 1.65
C GLY A 324 10.51 -3.51 1.54
N PHE A 325 9.22 -3.31 1.27
CA PHE A 325 8.29 -4.38 0.92
C PHE A 325 8.03 -4.38 -0.58
N PRO A 326 7.52 -5.49 -1.16
CA PRO A 326 7.10 -5.49 -2.57
C PRO A 326 6.12 -4.37 -2.87
N GLY A 327 6.24 -3.80 -4.07
CA GLY A 327 5.43 -2.66 -4.47
C GLY A 327 3.94 -2.94 -4.49
N HIS A 328 3.19 -1.86 -4.28
CA HIS A 328 1.73 -1.77 -4.40
C HIS A 328 0.95 -2.51 -3.31
N TRP A 329 1.58 -3.03 -2.26
CA TRP A 329 0.86 -3.72 -1.18
C TRP A 329 -0.01 -2.80 -0.32
N ALA A 330 0.15 -1.49 -0.44
CA ALA A 330 -0.69 -0.47 0.19
C ALA A 330 -0.78 -0.61 1.72
N PRO A 331 0.29 -0.27 2.48
CA PRO A 331 0.29 -0.32 3.93
C PRO A 331 -0.65 0.76 4.53
N ASN A 332 -1.66 0.33 5.28
CA ASN A 332 -2.76 1.19 5.72
C ASN A 332 -2.89 1.37 7.23
N ASP A 333 -2.19 0.58 8.04
CA ASP A 333 -1.98 0.89 9.46
C ASP A 333 -0.67 0.26 9.93
N LEU A 334 -0.09 0.86 10.96
CA LEU A 334 1.14 0.43 11.62
C LEU A 334 0.87 0.42 13.12
N TYR A 335 1.29 -0.64 13.80
CA TYR A 335 1.11 -0.76 15.24
C TYR A 335 2.32 -1.41 15.89
N PHE A 336 2.92 -0.77 16.89
CA PHE A 336 3.94 -1.40 17.74
C PHE A 336 3.27 -2.09 18.91
N TYR A 337 3.43 -3.41 18.99
CA TYR A 337 2.76 -4.20 20.01
C TYR A 337 3.36 -3.96 21.40
N LYS A 338 2.52 -3.55 22.36
CA LYS A 338 2.93 -3.25 23.72
C LYS A 338 2.29 -4.18 24.75
N GLY A 339 1.23 -4.88 24.36
CA GLY A 339 0.53 -5.84 25.19
C GLY A 339 1.39 -7.03 25.60
N ASP A 340 0.90 -7.74 26.61
CA ASP A 340 1.56 -8.94 27.15
C ASP A 340 0.82 -10.22 26.78
N GLN A 341 -0.20 -10.20 25.91
CA GLN A 341 -1.00 -11.39 25.60
C GLN A 341 -0.26 -12.36 24.67
N TYR A 342 0.44 -11.84 23.67
CA TYR A 342 1.13 -12.63 22.66
C TYR A 342 2.48 -13.16 23.20
N PRO A 343 3.12 -14.13 22.50
CA PRO A 343 4.49 -14.54 22.80
C PRO A 343 5.47 -13.37 22.83
N GLU A 344 6.47 -13.43 23.72
CA GLU A 344 7.38 -12.31 24.02
C GLU A 344 8.03 -11.68 22.78
N ARG A 345 8.35 -12.50 21.77
CA ARG A 345 8.93 -12.05 20.49
C ARG A 345 8.11 -10.97 19.75
N TYR A 346 6.81 -10.88 20.01
CA TYR A 346 5.93 -9.90 19.36
C TYR A 346 6.02 -8.53 20.03
N LYS A 347 6.46 -8.49 21.29
CA LYS A 347 6.57 -7.26 22.06
C LYS A 347 7.57 -6.31 21.40
N GLN A 348 7.17 -5.05 21.30
CA GLN A 348 7.89 -3.96 20.63
C GLN A 348 8.10 -4.16 19.12
N GLY A 349 7.65 -5.26 18.53
CA GLY A 349 7.66 -5.45 17.09
C GLY A 349 6.51 -4.73 16.41
N ALA A 350 6.67 -4.52 15.11
CA ALA A 350 5.72 -3.76 14.30
C ALA A 350 4.75 -4.70 13.55
N PHE A 351 3.46 -4.49 13.72
CA PHE A 351 2.42 -5.06 12.89
C PHE A 351 2.00 -4.06 11.82
N ILE A 352 1.88 -4.51 10.57
CA ILE A 352 1.53 -3.66 9.43
C ILE A 352 0.36 -4.30 8.70
N ALA A 353 -0.70 -3.52 8.49
CA ALA A 353 -1.84 -3.94 7.68
C ALA A 353 -1.58 -3.57 6.22
N PHE A 354 -1.35 -4.57 5.37
CA PHE A 354 -1.28 -4.38 3.93
C PHE A 354 -2.67 -4.62 3.33
N HIS A 355 -3.18 -3.59 2.65
CA HIS A 355 -4.55 -3.56 2.13
C HIS A 355 -4.71 -4.32 0.82
N GLY A 356 -3.58 -4.65 0.19
CA GLY A 356 -3.50 -5.38 -1.06
C GLY A 356 -3.54 -4.47 -2.27
N SER A 357 -2.92 -4.94 -3.35
CA SER A 357 -2.58 -4.13 -4.51
C SER A 357 -3.73 -3.84 -5.45
N THR A 358 -3.53 -2.80 -6.26
CA THR A 358 -4.39 -2.47 -7.41
C THR A 358 -3.60 -2.27 -8.71
N ASN A 359 -2.27 -2.18 -8.65
CA ASN A 359 -1.42 -1.76 -9.77
C ASN A 359 -0.33 -2.79 -10.14
N ARG A 360 -0.74 -4.05 -10.37
CA ARG A 360 0.20 -5.17 -10.64
C ARG A 360 -0.03 -5.92 -11.95
N ALA A 361 -1.00 -5.49 -12.75
CA ALA A 361 -1.28 -6.13 -14.03
C ALA A 361 -0.02 -6.18 -14.92
N PRO A 362 0.25 -7.30 -15.61
CA PRO A 362 -0.63 -8.47 -15.81
C PRO A 362 -0.46 -9.60 -14.77
N TYR A 363 0.21 -9.34 -13.65
CA TYR A 363 0.35 -10.33 -12.57
C TYR A 363 -0.82 -10.25 -11.59
N PRO A 364 -1.11 -11.32 -10.83
CA PRO A 364 -2.09 -11.30 -9.74
C PRO A 364 -1.88 -10.13 -8.78
N GLN A 365 -2.90 -9.76 -8.03
CA GLN A 365 -2.78 -8.84 -6.90
C GLN A 365 -2.14 -9.56 -5.69
N SER A 366 -1.45 -8.82 -4.82
CA SER A 366 -0.80 -9.34 -3.61
C SER A 366 -0.91 -8.34 -2.45
N GLY A 367 -0.55 -8.80 -1.25
CA GLY A 367 -0.40 -7.97 -0.07
C GLY A 367 -1.59 -8.00 0.90
N TYR A 368 -2.67 -8.73 0.65
CA TYR A 368 -3.88 -8.76 1.50
C TYR A 368 -3.67 -9.47 2.86
N ILE A 369 -2.72 -9.00 3.67
CA ILE A 369 -2.18 -9.67 4.85
C ILE A 369 -1.86 -8.70 5.99
N ILE A 370 -1.73 -9.24 7.20
CA ILE A 370 -1.05 -8.57 8.32
C ILE A 370 0.37 -9.11 8.40
N VAL A 371 1.34 -8.20 8.31
CA VAL A 371 2.76 -8.49 8.45
C VAL A 371 3.23 -8.18 9.87
N PHE A 372 4.18 -8.96 10.37
CA PHE A 372 4.94 -8.66 11.58
C PHE A 372 6.43 -8.45 11.26
N VAL A 373 7.03 -7.41 11.82
CA VAL A 373 8.48 -7.15 11.77
C VAL A 373 9.04 -7.22 13.20
N PRO A 374 9.94 -8.17 13.50
CA PRO A 374 10.50 -8.31 14.84
C PRO A 374 11.51 -7.20 15.13
N PHE A 375 11.39 -6.56 16.29
CA PHE A 375 12.29 -5.51 16.74
C PHE A 375 13.07 -5.93 17.99
N LYS A 376 14.28 -5.41 18.10
CA LYS A 376 15.09 -5.42 19.32
C LYS A 376 16.01 -4.21 19.25
N ASP A 377 16.21 -3.54 20.38
CA ASP A 377 17.09 -2.37 20.49
C ASP A 377 16.74 -1.30 19.42
N ASN A 378 15.45 -1.06 19.23
CA ASN A 378 14.87 -0.10 18.27
C ASN A 378 15.25 -0.32 16.80
N LYS A 379 15.58 -1.57 16.43
CA LYS A 379 15.89 -1.96 15.05
C LYS A 379 15.19 -3.26 14.67
N PRO A 380 14.81 -3.43 13.38
CA PRO A 380 14.43 -4.73 12.86
C PRO A 380 15.55 -5.77 13.09
N THR A 381 15.19 -6.96 13.56
CA THR A 381 16.15 -8.04 13.85
C THR A 381 16.19 -9.14 12.80
N GLY A 382 15.29 -9.09 11.83
CA GLY A 382 15.17 -10.10 10.79
C GLY A 382 14.24 -9.64 9.68
N GLN A 383 13.90 -10.58 8.81
CA GLN A 383 12.92 -10.37 7.75
C GLN A 383 11.51 -10.22 8.34
N TRP A 384 10.64 -9.57 7.59
CA TRP A 384 9.22 -9.51 7.91
C TRP A 384 8.57 -10.90 7.80
N GLU A 385 7.46 -11.11 8.49
CA GLU A 385 6.75 -12.38 8.60
C GLU A 385 5.25 -12.21 8.31
N VAL A 386 4.60 -13.22 7.73
CA VAL A 386 3.14 -13.21 7.55
C VAL A 386 2.48 -13.62 8.86
N PHE A 387 1.93 -12.64 9.58
CA PHE A 387 1.20 -12.90 10.81
C PHE A 387 -0.20 -13.43 10.53
N ALA A 388 -1.00 -12.70 9.74
CA ALA A 388 -2.35 -13.11 9.36
C ALA A 388 -2.56 -13.02 7.85
N ASP A 389 -3.23 -14.03 7.30
CA ASP A 389 -3.63 -14.11 5.88
C ASP A 389 -5.07 -14.65 5.79
N GLY A 390 -5.58 -14.93 4.59
CA GLY A 390 -6.93 -15.43 4.33
C GLY A 390 -7.96 -14.34 4.02
N PHE A 391 -7.58 -13.07 4.11
CA PHE A 391 -8.49 -11.94 3.89
C PHE A 391 -9.05 -11.92 2.46
N ALA A 392 -8.21 -12.16 1.45
CA ALA A 392 -8.67 -12.16 0.06
C ALA A 392 -9.70 -13.27 -0.21
N GLY A 393 -9.68 -14.37 0.53
CA GLY A 393 -10.60 -15.51 0.35
C GLY A 393 -10.37 -16.31 -0.94
N VAL A 394 -9.48 -15.87 -1.82
CA VAL A 394 -9.11 -16.52 -3.09
C VAL A 394 -7.59 -16.40 -3.30
N ASP A 395 -7.00 -17.38 -3.98
CA ASP A 395 -5.60 -17.35 -4.42
C ASP A 395 -5.49 -18.12 -5.75
N PRO A 396 -5.02 -17.51 -6.86
CA PRO A 396 -4.56 -16.12 -6.98
C PRO A 396 -5.70 -15.09 -6.96
N VAL A 397 -5.39 -13.87 -6.51
CA VAL A 397 -6.28 -12.70 -6.63
C VAL A 397 -6.07 -12.09 -8.01
N VAL A 398 -7.02 -12.26 -8.94
CA VAL A 398 -6.86 -11.75 -10.31
C VAL A 398 -7.26 -10.27 -10.34
N ASP A 399 -8.49 -9.99 -9.93
CA ASP A 399 -9.05 -8.66 -9.86
C ASP A 399 -9.15 -8.17 -8.41
N VAL A 400 -9.02 -6.85 -8.22
CA VAL A 400 -9.14 -6.23 -6.89
C VAL A 400 -10.49 -6.55 -6.24
N SER A 401 -11.55 -6.70 -7.04
CA SER A 401 -12.90 -7.04 -6.61
C SER A 401 -13.07 -8.48 -6.15
N ASP A 402 -12.11 -9.37 -6.45
CA ASP A 402 -12.17 -10.78 -6.03
C ASP A 402 -11.83 -10.94 -4.56
N ALA A 403 -11.08 -10.00 -3.98
CA ALA A 403 -10.75 -10.00 -2.57
C ALA A 403 -12.00 -9.82 -1.71
N VAL A 404 -12.34 -10.84 -0.91
CA VAL A 404 -13.51 -10.82 -0.02
C VAL A 404 -13.37 -9.76 1.06
N TYR A 405 -12.17 -9.64 1.64
CA TYR A 405 -11.81 -8.67 2.66
C TYR A 405 -10.44 -8.05 2.34
N ARG A 406 -10.22 -6.82 2.82
CA ARG A 406 -8.96 -6.08 2.68
C ARG A 406 -8.54 -5.47 4.02
N PRO A 407 -7.43 -5.93 4.64
CA PRO A 407 -7.00 -5.45 5.96
C PRO A 407 -6.77 -3.94 5.98
N MET A 408 -7.23 -3.27 7.02
CA MET A 408 -7.20 -1.81 7.07
C MET A 408 -6.66 -1.26 8.38
N GLY A 409 -7.37 -1.40 9.50
CA GLY A 409 -6.94 -0.85 10.78
C GLY A 409 -6.44 -1.92 11.74
N ILE A 410 -5.52 -1.54 12.63
CA ILE A 410 -5.00 -2.36 13.74
C ILE A 410 -5.17 -1.58 15.04
N ALA A 411 -5.71 -2.22 16.07
CA ALA A 411 -5.74 -1.66 17.41
C ALA A 411 -5.50 -2.75 18.47
N GLU A 412 -4.87 -2.37 19.59
CA GLU A 412 -4.72 -3.26 20.74
C GLU A 412 -5.85 -3.03 21.74
N GLY A 413 -6.46 -4.11 22.21
CA GLY A 413 -7.43 -4.07 23.31
C GLY A 413 -6.76 -4.03 24.70
N PRO A 414 -7.53 -3.74 25.76
CA PRO A 414 -7.01 -3.60 27.12
C PRO A 414 -6.38 -4.88 27.69
N ASP A 415 -6.65 -6.03 27.09
CA ASP A 415 -6.10 -7.33 27.45
C ASP A 415 -4.85 -7.71 26.62
N GLY A 416 -4.41 -6.85 25.70
CA GLY A 416 -3.31 -7.10 24.78
C GLY A 416 -3.67 -7.94 23.55
N SER A 417 -4.95 -8.22 23.27
CA SER A 417 -5.37 -8.80 21.99
C SER A 417 -5.34 -7.76 20.87
N LEU A 418 -5.14 -8.17 19.62
CA LEU A 418 -5.21 -7.24 18.48
C LEU A 418 -6.54 -7.34 17.74
N TYR A 419 -7.07 -6.19 17.38
CA TYR A 419 -8.28 -6.03 16.58
C TYR A 419 -7.90 -5.57 15.17
N ILE A 420 -8.44 -6.24 14.17
CA ILE A 420 -8.19 -5.96 12.75
C ILE A 420 -9.52 -5.67 12.07
N SER A 421 -9.61 -4.57 11.31
CA SER A 421 -10.77 -4.28 10.46
C SER A 421 -10.50 -4.58 8.98
N ASP A 422 -11.56 -4.87 8.23
CA ASP A 422 -11.53 -4.81 6.76
C ASP A 422 -12.37 -3.68 6.16
N THR A 423 -12.04 -3.28 4.94
CA THR A 423 -12.76 -2.19 4.26
C THR A 423 -13.89 -2.60 3.33
N GLU A 424 -14.01 -3.88 3.00
CA GLU A 424 -14.98 -4.35 2.01
C GLU A 424 -16.31 -4.71 2.65
N LYS A 425 -16.29 -5.28 3.85
CA LYS A 425 -17.49 -5.61 4.63
C LYS A 425 -17.60 -4.82 5.93
N GLY A 426 -16.48 -4.31 6.46
CA GLY A 426 -16.44 -3.74 7.81
C GLY A 426 -16.47 -4.81 8.90
N LYS A 427 -16.07 -6.03 8.55
CA LYS A 427 -15.78 -7.13 9.47
C LYS A 427 -14.62 -6.74 10.38
N ILE A 428 -14.73 -7.13 11.64
CA ILE A 428 -13.69 -6.91 12.66
C ILE A 428 -13.39 -8.24 13.33
N TRP A 429 -12.11 -8.60 13.34
CA TRP A 429 -11.60 -9.75 14.08
C TRP A 429 -10.87 -9.27 15.32
N ARG A 430 -11.01 -10.01 16.42
CA ARG A 430 -10.14 -9.95 17.60
C ARG A 430 -9.26 -11.19 17.59
N ILE A 431 -7.97 -11.01 17.45
CA ILE A 431 -6.96 -12.07 17.44
C ILE A 431 -6.38 -12.20 18.86
N MET A 432 -6.38 -13.41 19.38
CA MET A 432 -5.99 -13.73 20.75
C MET A 432 -4.95 -14.86 20.74
N TYR A 433 -4.04 -14.84 21.71
CA TYR A 433 -3.11 -15.95 21.91
C TYR A 433 -3.57 -16.84 23.06
N LYS A 434 -3.87 -18.11 22.74
CA LYS A 434 -4.36 -19.13 23.69
C LYS A 434 -3.40 -20.30 23.86
N GLY A 435 -2.31 -20.32 23.08
CA GLY A 435 -1.23 -21.29 23.24
C GLY A 435 -0.39 -21.06 24.50
N ASP A 436 0.56 -21.96 24.72
CA ASP A 436 1.59 -21.79 25.74
C ASP A 436 2.72 -20.91 25.16
N LYS A 437 2.94 -19.73 25.75
CA LYS A 437 3.95 -18.78 25.24
C LYS A 437 5.36 -19.34 25.29
N ALA A 438 5.65 -20.23 26.23
CA ALA A 438 6.96 -20.86 26.37
C ALA A 438 7.22 -21.90 25.28
N LYS A 439 6.18 -22.35 24.56
CA LYS A 439 6.27 -23.32 23.46
C LYS A 439 6.24 -22.69 22.08
N PHE A 440 5.94 -21.39 21.97
CA PHE A 440 6.01 -20.69 20.69
C PHE A 440 7.46 -20.57 20.25
N GLY A 441 7.82 -21.18 19.12
CA GLY A 441 9.22 -21.31 18.74
C GLY A 441 9.47 -21.57 17.26
N ALA A 442 10.58 -22.28 16.98
CA ALA A 442 11.09 -22.46 15.63
C ALA A 442 10.11 -23.17 14.68
N GLU A 443 9.32 -24.13 15.17
CA GLU A 443 8.33 -24.82 14.34
C GLU A 443 7.20 -23.91 13.90
N ASP A 444 6.70 -23.06 14.80
CA ASP A 444 5.63 -22.11 14.49
C ASP A 444 6.12 -21.07 13.47
N LEU A 445 7.38 -20.66 13.59
CA LEU A 445 8.04 -19.76 12.63
C LEU A 445 8.25 -20.41 11.27
N ALA A 446 8.65 -21.68 11.24
CA ALA A 446 8.76 -22.42 10.00
C ALA A 446 7.41 -22.54 9.29
N ASP A 447 6.32 -22.74 10.05
CA ASP A 447 4.96 -22.77 9.50
C ASP A 447 4.49 -21.39 9.00
N MET A 448 4.85 -20.31 9.70
CA MET A 448 4.62 -18.95 9.22
C MET A 448 5.39 -18.66 7.93
N GLU A 449 6.65 -19.09 7.84
CA GLU A 449 7.50 -18.84 6.67
C GLU A 449 6.96 -19.55 5.41
N LYS A 450 6.36 -20.74 5.54
CA LYS A 450 5.69 -21.43 4.44
C LYS A 450 4.59 -20.58 3.79
N ARG A 451 3.93 -19.69 4.53
CA ARG A 451 2.87 -18.83 3.99
C ARG A 451 3.38 -17.84 2.96
N LYS A 452 4.67 -17.47 3.00
CA LYS A 452 5.26 -16.59 2.00
C LYS A 452 5.26 -17.17 0.59
N GLN A 453 4.98 -18.46 0.42
CA GLN A 453 4.88 -19.10 -0.89
C GLN A 453 3.53 -18.86 -1.60
N ALA A 454 2.51 -18.36 -0.89
CA ALA A 454 1.21 -18.03 -1.48
C ALA A 454 1.33 -16.92 -2.53
N THR A 455 0.53 -16.97 -3.60
CA THR A 455 0.72 -16.04 -4.74
C THR A 455 0.41 -14.59 -4.38
N ASN A 456 -0.45 -14.39 -3.38
CA ASN A 456 -0.72 -13.09 -2.76
C ASN A 456 0.42 -12.57 -1.85
N VAL A 457 1.53 -13.30 -1.66
CA VAL A 457 2.66 -12.89 -0.80
C VAL A 457 4.02 -12.95 -1.51
N ARG A 458 4.33 -13.99 -2.28
CA ARG A 458 5.62 -14.05 -2.99
C ARG A 458 5.68 -13.04 -4.13
N ASN A 459 6.90 -12.73 -4.56
CA ASN A 459 7.09 -12.12 -5.86
C ASN A 459 6.58 -13.10 -6.95
N PRO A 460 5.86 -12.61 -7.97
CA PRO A 460 5.39 -13.46 -9.04
C PRO A 460 6.58 -13.99 -9.84
N ASP A 461 6.45 -15.20 -10.37
CA ASP A 461 7.34 -15.71 -11.39
C ASP A 461 7.11 -14.90 -12.69
N PRO A 462 8.15 -14.32 -13.31
CA PRO A 462 7.99 -13.46 -14.48
C PRO A 462 7.30 -14.10 -15.69
N ILE A 463 7.29 -15.43 -15.76
CA ILE A 463 6.78 -16.18 -16.90
C ILE A 463 5.49 -16.91 -16.54
N ASN A 464 5.46 -17.59 -15.41
CA ASN A 464 4.40 -18.53 -15.06
C ASN A 464 3.20 -17.85 -14.41
N ASP A 465 3.39 -16.72 -13.71
CA ASP A 465 2.30 -15.97 -13.09
C ASP A 465 1.82 -14.79 -13.95
N ASN A 466 2.37 -14.63 -15.15
CA ASN A 466 1.87 -13.62 -16.09
C ASN A 466 0.51 -14.08 -16.63
N LEU A 467 -0.58 -13.41 -16.22
CA LEU A 467 -1.94 -13.78 -16.62
C LEU A 467 -2.23 -13.51 -18.10
N ASP A 468 -1.35 -12.75 -18.76
CA ASP A 468 -1.38 -12.50 -20.20
C ASP A 468 -0.36 -13.36 -20.96
N LYS A 469 0.29 -14.34 -20.32
CA LYS A 469 1.19 -15.28 -20.99
C LYS A 469 0.47 -15.96 -22.17
N GLY A 470 1.05 -15.83 -23.36
CA GLY A 470 0.49 -16.39 -24.58
C GLY A 470 -0.71 -15.63 -25.15
N LYS A 471 -1.17 -14.56 -24.49
CA LYS A 471 -2.13 -13.62 -25.07
C LYS A 471 -1.38 -12.61 -25.93
N ALA A 472 -1.86 -12.43 -27.15
CA ALA A 472 -1.37 -11.38 -28.01
C ALA A 472 -1.82 -10.00 -27.49
N VAL A 473 -0.86 -9.10 -27.27
CA VAL A 473 -1.11 -7.71 -26.85
C VAL A 473 -0.53 -6.72 -27.86
N GLY A 474 -1.14 -5.53 -27.98
CA GLY A 474 -0.69 -4.47 -28.90
C GLY A 474 -0.50 -4.95 -30.35
N GLY A 475 0.69 -4.72 -30.91
CA GLY A 475 1.02 -5.09 -32.29
C GLY A 475 0.95 -6.58 -32.59
N GLN A 476 1.22 -7.45 -31.60
CA GLN A 476 1.06 -8.89 -31.77
C GLN A 476 -0.40 -9.26 -32.00
N LYS A 477 -1.34 -8.63 -31.28
CA LYS A 477 -2.78 -8.91 -31.42
C LYS A 477 -3.26 -8.58 -32.83
N ILE A 478 -2.83 -7.43 -33.33
CA ILE A 478 -3.18 -6.95 -34.67
C ILE A 478 -2.52 -7.86 -35.72
N TYR A 479 -1.25 -8.22 -35.54
CA TYR A 479 -0.57 -9.20 -36.39
C TYR A 479 -1.31 -10.55 -36.44
N GLU A 480 -1.67 -11.10 -35.29
CA GLU A 480 -2.39 -12.37 -35.20
C GLU A 480 -3.78 -12.30 -35.83
N THR A 481 -4.43 -11.14 -35.76
CA THR A 481 -5.77 -10.93 -36.33
C THR A 481 -5.74 -10.79 -37.85
N TYR A 482 -4.80 -10.01 -38.40
CA TYR A 482 -4.85 -9.59 -39.81
C TYR A 482 -3.74 -10.16 -40.69
N CYS A 483 -2.60 -10.55 -40.11
CA CYS A 483 -1.41 -10.90 -40.87
C CYS A 483 -1.07 -12.40 -40.75
N ALA A 484 -1.31 -13.02 -39.58
CA ALA A 484 -0.88 -14.38 -39.29
C ALA A 484 -1.57 -15.45 -40.14
N THR A 485 -2.77 -15.20 -40.67
CA THR A 485 -3.45 -16.13 -41.60
C THR A 485 -2.59 -16.43 -42.83
N CYS A 486 -1.85 -15.43 -43.33
CA CYS A 486 -0.99 -15.58 -44.50
C CYS A 486 0.47 -15.81 -44.08
N HIS A 487 1.00 -14.97 -43.20
CA HIS A 487 2.41 -14.98 -42.82
C HIS A 487 2.76 -15.98 -41.71
N GLN A 488 1.75 -16.69 -41.17
CA GLN A 488 1.84 -17.70 -40.12
C GLN A 488 2.36 -17.17 -38.78
N LYS A 489 2.00 -17.82 -37.66
CA LYS A 489 2.42 -17.38 -36.32
C LYS A 489 3.93 -17.36 -36.10
N ASN A 490 4.70 -18.08 -36.92
CA ASN A 490 6.16 -18.11 -36.86
C ASN A 490 6.82 -17.13 -37.86
N GLY A 491 6.04 -16.32 -38.58
CA GLY A 491 6.52 -15.37 -39.58
C GLY A 491 7.14 -16.02 -40.81
N LYS A 492 7.05 -17.35 -41.00
CA LYS A 492 7.66 -18.05 -42.14
C LYS A 492 6.82 -18.01 -43.41
N GLY A 493 5.56 -17.55 -43.32
CA GLY A 493 4.64 -17.61 -44.44
C GLY A 493 4.39 -19.04 -44.92
N ALA A 494 4.06 -19.18 -46.20
CA ALA A 494 3.85 -20.45 -46.87
C ALA A 494 4.59 -20.42 -48.23
N SER A 495 5.50 -21.38 -48.44
CA SER A 495 6.30 -21.46 -49.68
C SER A 495 5.42 -21.39 -50.93
N GLY A 496 5.88 -20.63 -51.92
CA GLY A 496 5.21 -20.34 -53.18
C GLY A 496 3.95 -19.47 -53.06
N ARG A 497 3.47 -19.18 -51.84
CA ARG A 497 2.17 -18.53 -51.62
C ARG A 497 2.26 -17.22 -50.85
N PHE A 498 2.85 -17.23 -49.66
CA PHE A 498 2.96 -16.05 -48.80
C PHE A 498 4.40 -15.88 -48.33
N PRO A 499 5.02 -14.72 -48.55
CA PRO A 499 6.43 -14.54 -48.28
C PRO A 499 6.73 -14.60 -46.77
N PRO A 500 7.94 -15.07 -46.39
CA PRO A 500 8.40 -14.98 -45.02
C PRO A 500 8.62 -13.52 -44.60
N LEU A 501 8.35 -13.24 -43.33
CA LEU A 501 8.68 -11.98 -42.65
C LEU A 501 9.97 -12.11 -41.81
N ILE A 502 10.47 -13.33 -41.64
CA ILE A 502 11.69 -13.63 -40.89
C ILE A 502 12.95 -13.37 -41.74
N ASN A 503 13.88 -12.58 -41.21
CA ASN A 503 15.21 -12.34 -41.75
C ASN A 503 15.21 -11.86 -43.22
N THR A 504 14.24 -11.02 -43.60
CA THR A 504 14.15 -10.49 -44.96
C THR A 504 14.55 -9.01 -45.03
N GLU A 505 15.09 -8.59 -46.17
CA GLU A 505 15.37 -7.17 -46.43
C GLU A 505 14.06 -6.34 -46.44
N TRP A 506 12.94 -6.95 -46.82
CA TRP A 506 11.62 -6.33 -46.81
C TRP A 506 11.18 -5.90 -45.40
N VAL A 507 11.51 -6.69 -44.38
CA VAL A 507 11.19 -6.37 -42.99
C VAL A 507 12.30 -5.59 -42.31
N ASN A 508 13.57 -5.95 -42.50
CA ASN A 508 14.69 -5.35 -41.77
C ASN A 508 15.25 -4.07 -42.41
N GLY A 509 14.96 -3.82 -43.69
CA GLY A 509 15.40 -2.66 -44.44
C GLY A 509 14.52 -1.42 -44.22
N ASP A 510 14.20 -0.73 -45.31
CA ASP A 510 13.48 0.55 -45.30
C ASP A 510 12.08 0.43 -44.68
N LYS A 511 11.88 1.16 -43.57
CA LYS A 511 10.59 1.27 -42.89
C LYS A 511 9.51 1.84 -43.80
N LYS A 512 9.83 2.84 -44.63
CA LYS A 512 8.83 3.52 -45.47
C LYS A 512 8.23 2.57 -46.50
N ARG A 513 9.08 1.70 -47.08
CA ARG A 513 8.64 0.60 -47.95
C ARG A 513 7.68 -0.32 -47.19
N LEU A 514 8.08 -0.83 -46.02
CA LEU A 514 7.26 -1.76 -45.25
C LEU A 514 5.92 -1.14 -44.82
N ILE A 515 5.92 0.11 -44.36
CA ILE A 515 4.72 0.88 -44.04
C ILE A 515 3.83 1.02 -45.29
N GLY A 516 4.42 1.40 -46.43
CA GLY A 516 3.70 1.58 -47.68
C GLY A 516 3.01 0.29 -48.14
N ILE A 517 3.65 -0.87 -47.96
CA ILE A 517 3.09 -2.19 -48.29
C ILE A 517 1.89 -2.49 -47.40
N VAL A 518 2.00 -2.31 -46.08
CA VAL A 518 0.87 -2.56 -45.17
C VAL A 518 -0.29 -1.63 -45.46
N LEU A 519 -0.03 -0.37 -45.80
CA LEU A 519 -1.09 0.61 -46.05
C LEU A 519 -1.76 0.46 -47.42
N ASN A 520 -1.03 0.11 -48.48
CA ASN A 520 -1.60 0.02 -49.85
C ASN A 520 -1.94 -1.40 -50.28
N GLY A 521 -1.47 -2.40 -49.54
CA GLY A 521 -1.38 -3.76 -50.05
C GLY A 521 -0.30 -3.89 -51.11
N MET A 522 -0.23 -5.06 -51.72
CA MET A 522 0.69 -5.34 -52.83
C MET A 522 0.04 -6.35 -53.78
N GLU A 523 0.23 -6.14 -55.08
CA GLU A 523 -0.15 -7.09 -56.12
C GLU A 523 1.03 -7.27 -57.10
N GLY A 524 1.16 -8.46 -57.69
CA GLY A 524 2.22 -8.78 -58.64
C GLY A 524 3.28 -9.74 -58.08
N ASN A 525 4.32 -9.97 -58.88
CA ASN A 525 5.41 -10.89 -58.53
C ASN A 525 6.36 -10.23 -57.52
N LEU A 526 6.53 -10.87 -56.38
CA LEU A 526 7.47 -10.45 -55.34
C LEU A 526 8.56 -11.50 -55.17
N GLU A 527 9.83 -11.11 -55.27
CA GLU A 527 10.95 -11.99 -54.96
C GLU A 527 11.43 -11.77 -53.52
N VAL A 528 11.48 -12.85 -52.74
CA VAL A 528 11.99 -12.84 -51.37
C VAL A 528 12.92 -14.04 -51.20
N ASN A 529 14.19 -13.79 -50.89
CA ASN A 529 15.22 -14.82 -50.69
C ASN A 529 15.34 -15.82 -51.86
N GLY A 530 15.20 -15.36 -53.10
CA GLY A 530 15.30 -16.19 -54.31
C GLY A 530 14.05 -17.01 -54.65
N GLU A 531 12.95 -16.82 -53.92
CA GLU A 531 11.65 -17.43 -54.20
C GLU A 531 10.65 -16.37 -54.68
N THR A 532 9.86 -16.69 -55.71
CA THR A 532 8.84 -15.81 -56.26
C THR A 532 7.46 -16.08 -55.64
N PHE A 533 6.79 -15.03 -55.18
CA PHE A 533 5.46 -15.05 -54.61
C PHE A 533 4.51 -14.23 -55.48
N VAL A 534 3.35 -14.79 -55.84
CA VAL A 534 2.45 -14.23 -56.86
C VAL A 534 1.05 -13.89 -56.29
N ASN A 535 0.92 -13.75 -54.98
CA ASN A 535 -0.38 -13.45 -54.34
C ASN A 535 -0.52 -11.98 -53.98
N ALA A 536 -1.78 -11.52 -53.97
CA ALA A 536 -2.12 -10.21 -53.47
C ALA A 536 -2.04 -10.17 -51.94
N MET A 537 -1.34 -9.16 -51.40
CA MET A 537 -1.41 -8.78 -50.00
C MET A 537 -2.50 -7.72 -49.82
N PRO A 538 -3.54 -7.97 -49.00
CA PRO A 538 -4.55 -6.96 -48.71
C PRO A 538 -3.95 -5.70 -48.09
N GLN A 539 -4.58 -4.58 -48.38
CA GLN A 539 -4.29 -3.32 -47.73
C GLN A 539 -4.89 -3.28 -46.32
N HIS A 540 -4.18 -2.67 -45.38
CA HIS A 540 -4.62 -2.49 -43.99
C HIS A 540 -4.70 -1.02 -43.57
N SER A 541 -4.97 -0.11 -44.51
CA SER A 541 -5.18 1.32 -44.24
C SER A 541 -6.36 1.63 -43.31
N PHE A 542 -7.24 0.66 -43.03
CA PHE A 542 -8.29 0.82 -42.01
C PHE A 542 -7.73 0.85 -40.58
N LEU A 543 -6.50 0.37 -40.34
CA LEU A 543 -5.82 0.48 -39.05
C LEU A 543 -5.36 1.93 -38.80
N SER A 544 -5.38 2.35 -37.54
CA SER A 544 -4.83 3.65 -37.13
C SER A 544 -3.31 3.71 -37.35
N ASP A 545 -2.73 4.92 -37.40
CA ASP A 545 -1.28 5.07 -37.55
C ASP A 545 -0.51 4.41 -36.40
N GLU A 546 -1.06 4.48 -35.19
CA GLU A 546 -0.52 3.85 -33.99
C GLU A 546 -0.58 2.31 -34.08
N ASP A 547 -1.68 1.76 -34.57
CA ASP A 547 -1.86 0.31 -34.73
C ASP A 547 -0.90 -0.27 -35.77
N VAL A 548 -0.72 0.42 -36.89
CA VAL A 548 0.27 0.06 -37.91
C VAL A 548 1.69 0.12 -37.33
N ALA A 549 2.03 1.20 -36.61
CA ALA A 549 3.33 1.36 -35.97
C ALA A 549 3.64 0.21 -34.99
N LYS A 550 2.68 -0.11 -34.10
CA LYS A 550 2.81 -1.24 -33.15
C LYS A 550 2.96 -2.58 -33.86
N THR A 551 2.16 -2.84 -34.90
CA THR A 551 2.19 -4.12 -35.64
C THR A 551 3.51 -4.30 -36.39
N LEU A 552 3.99 -3.25 -37.05
CA LEU A 552 5.26 -3.27 -37.77
C LEU A 552 6.45 -3.38 -36.83
N THR A 553 6.41 -2.72 -35.68
CA THR A 553 7.40 -2.89 -34.62
C THR A 553 7.44 -4.33 -34.14
N TYR A 554 6.28 -4.95 -33.88
CA TYR A 554 6.20 -6.37 -33.53
C TYR A 554 6.86 -7.24 -34.60
N ILE A 555 6.50 -7.08 -35.88
CA ILE A 555 7.09 -7.86 -36.99
C ILE A 555 8.62 -7.67 -37.07
N ARG A 556 9.12 -6.43 -36.91
CA ARG A 556 10.55 -6.07 -37.03
C ARG A 556 11.42 -6.53 -35.87
N GLN A 557 10.81 -6.87 -34.73
CA GLN A 557 11.52 -7.27 -33.51
C GLN A 557 11.25 -8.72 -33.10
N ASN A 558 10.38 -9.43 -33.83
CA ASN A 558 10.03 -10.83 -33.57
C ASN A 558 10.43 -11.73 -34.74
N PHE A 559 10.16 -13.04 -34.60
CA PHE A 559 10.53 -14.07 -35.56
C PHE A 559 12.04 -14.21 -35.81
N GLY A 560 12.89 -13.61 -34.98
CA GLY A 560 14.34 -13.56 -35.19
C GLY A 560 14.86 -12.26 -35.83
N ASN A 561 13.96 -11.34 -36.20
CA ASN A 561 14.34 -10.00 -36.66
C ASN A 561 14.89 -9.13 -35.52
N LYS A 562 15.80 -8.21 -35.84
CA LYS A 562 16.45 -7.29 -34.89
C LYS A 562 16.48 -5.85 -35.41
N ALA A 563 15.40 -5.41 -36.07
CA ALA A 563 15.34 -4.09 -36.70
C ALA A 563 14.68 -3.04 -35.79
N SER A 564 14.97 -1.76 -36.05
CA SER A 564 14.44 -0.63 -35.27
C SER A 564 12.91 -0.56 -35.33
N ALA A 565 12.28 -0.10 -34.24
CA ALA A 565 10.83 0.11 -34.14
C ALA A 565 10.32 1.10 -35.20
N VAL A 566 9.05 1.00 -35.58
CA VAL A 566 8.36 1.96 -36.45
C VAL A 566 7.55 2.91 -35.57
N GLU A 567 7.75 4.21 -35.76
CA GLU A 567 7.06 5.26 -35.00
C GLU A 567 5.75 5.68 -35.68
N THR A 568 4.77 6.12 -34.90
CA THR A 568 3.47 6.61 -35.39
C THR A 568 3.62 7.76 -36.41
N ASP A 569 4.58 8.65 -36.21
CA ASP A 569 4.85 9.77 -37.13
C ASP A 569 5.43 9.32 -38.47
N GLU A 570 6.21 8.23 -38.47
CA GLU A 570 6.72 7.62 -39.71
C GLU A 570 5.55 7.05 -40.52
N VAL A 571 4.59 6.40 -39.86
CA VAL A 571 3.37 5.90 -40.50
C VAL A 571 2.53 7.05 -41.06
N THR A 572 2.29 8.07 -40.24
CA THR A 572 1.54 9.28 -40.62
C THR A 572 2.15 9.93 -41.87
N ALA A 573 3.48 10.07 -41.90
CA ALA A 573 4.21 10.69 -43.00
C ALA A 573 4.12 9.88 -44.30
N VAL A 574 4.17 8.55 -44.22
CA VAL A 574 3.98 7.68 -45.39
C VAL A 574 2.52 7.73 -45.85
N ARG A 575 1.56 7.60 -44.93
CA ARG A 575 0.13 7.62 -45.24
C ARG A 575 -0.30 8.88 -45.98
N LYS A 576 0.19 10.05 -45.56
CA LYS A 576 -0.07 11.34 -46.23
C LYS A 576 0.38 11.38 -47.69
N LYS A 577 1.37 10.57 -48.06
CA LYS A 577 1.93 10.51 -49.43
C LYS A 577 1.23 9.47 -50.30
N LEU A 578 0.36 8.65 -49.73
CA LEU A 578 -0.39 7.66 -50.49
C LEU A 578 -1.61 8.32 -51.15
N PRO A 579 -1.93 7.95 -52.40
CA PRO A 579 -3.15 8.42 -53.03
C PRO A 579 -4.35 7.97 -52.20
N LYS A 580 -5.25 8.90 -51.86
CA LYS A 580 -6.53 8.55 -51.23
C LYS A 580 -7.31 7.71 -52.24
N LYS A 581 -7.51 6.44 -51.92
CA LYS A 581 -8.36 5.53 -52.72
C LYS A 581 -9.81 5.67 -52.32
#